data_AF-A0A7T8KJE2-F1
#
_entry.id   AF-A0A7T8KJE2-F1
#
_cell.length_a   1.000
_cell.length_b   1.000
_cell.length_c   1.000
_cell.angle_alpha   90.00
_cell.angle_beta   90.00
_cell.angle_gamma   90.00
#
_symmetry.space_group_name_H-M   'P 1'
#
loop_
_entity.id
_entity.type
_entity.pdbx_description
1 polymer ?
#
loop_
_entity_poly.entity_id
_entity_poly.type
_entity_poly.pdbx_seq_one_letter_code
_entity_poly.pdbx_strand_id
1 'polypeptide(L)'
;MANHFDYINALYADEQFVATGGKGDKLIFVYEAQSLKPKYKLEGHTGWITGLFVQDSILISSSADQCIKTWNLTNGSLLRTFEEDAGITVMLPAKELILFGDAQSKLSFLNRSTGETLHLLPNILIGTGRYSRSSKYHDKGE
;
A
#
# COMPACT_ATOMS: atom_id res chain seq x y z
N MET A 1 -1.97 -1.83 25.29
CA MET A 1 -2.72 -2.06 24.04
C MET A 1 -1.80 -1.64 22.91
N ALA A 2 -1.41 -2.54 22.01
CA ALA A 2 -0.57 -2.15 20.87
C ALA A 2 -1.44 -1.29 19.94
N ASN A 3 -1.04 -0.05 19.75
CA ASN A 3 -1.80 0.94 19.00
C ASN A 3 -0.83 1.84 18.24
N HIS A 4 -1.33 2.51 17.20
CA HIS A 4 -0.56 3.51 16.49
C HIS A 4 -0.18 4.66 17.41
N PHE A 5 1.03 5.20 17.25
CA PHE A 5 1.47 6.41 17.96
C PHE A 5 1.39 7.69 17.10
N ASP A 6 0.90 7.57 15.86
CA ASP A 6 0.65 8.65 14.92
C ASP A 6 -0.64 8.39 14.12
N TYR A 7 -0.98 9.27 13.17
CA TYR A 7 -2.15 9.16 12.30
C TYR A 7 -2.25 7.79 11.61
N ILE A 8 -3.45 7.24 11.64
CA ILE A 8 -3.83 6.12 10.79
C ILE A 8 -4.13 6.68 9.40
N ASN A 9 -3.42 6.18 8.39
CA ASN A 9 -3.52 6.66 7.01
C ASN A 9 -4.25 5.67 6.10
N ALA A 10 -4.24 4.38 6.44
CA ALA A 10 -4.92 3.33 5.68
C ALA A 10 -5.79 2.47 6.60
N LEU A 11 -6.93 2.03 6.07
CA LEU A 11 -7.88 1.18 6.76
C LEU A 11 -8.33 0.05 5.83
N TYR A 12 -8.62 -1.10 6.41
CA TYR A 12 -9.34 -2.20 5.78
C TYR A 12 -10.26 -2.85 6.80
N ALA A 13 -11.44 -3.30 6.36
CA ALA A 13 -12.34 -4.10 7.18
C ALA A 13 -13.18 -5.04 6.31
N ASP A 14 -13.33 -6.28 6.77
CA ASP A 14 -14.33 -7.25 6.32
C ASP A 14 -14.93 -7.99 7.54
N GLU A 15 -15.67 -9.07 7.30
CA GLU A 15 -16.30 -9.86 8.37
C GLU A 15 -15.30 -10.61 9.26
N GLN A 16 -14.06 -10.80 8.80
CA GLN A 16 -13.02 -11.60 9.45
C GLN A 16 -11.93 -10.72 10.10
N PHE A 17 -11.50 -9.67 9.41
CA PHE A 17 -10.35 -8.85 9.77
C PHE A 17 -10.66 -7.36 9.72
N VAL A 18 -10.06 -6.63 10.67
CA VAL A 18 -9.86 -5.19 10.60
C VAL A 18 -8.35 -4.96 10.54
N ALA A 19 -7.88 -4.08 9.66
CA ALA A 19 -6.48 -3.68 9.60
C ALA A 19 -6.32 -2.17 9.53
N THR A 20 -5.29 -1.66 10.21
CA THR A 20 -4.97 -0.24 10.28
C THR A 20 -3.51 -0.03 9.93
N GLY A 21 -3.22 0.97 9.10
CA GLY A 21 -1.88 1.28 8.61
C GLY A 21 -1.48 2.70 9.02
N GLY A 22 -0.34 2.84 9.66
CA GLY A 22 0.08 4.11 10.24
C GLY A 22 0.93 4.97 9.31
N LYS A 23 0.91 6.28 9.56
CA LYS A 23 1.69 7.27 8.83
C LYS A 23 3.13 7.35 9.36
N GLY A 24 3.31 7.81 10.60
CA GLY A 24 4.63 8.03 11.19
C GLY A 24 5.26 6.78 11.79
N ASP A 25 4.45 5.90 12.38
CA ASP A 25 4.95 4.64 12.94
C ASP A 25 5.24 3.58 11.89
N LYS A 26 4.61 3.69 10.71
CA LYS A 26 4.79 2.82 9.54
C LYS A 26 4.41 1.37 9.82
N LEU A 27 3.64 1.15 10.88
CA LEU A 27 3.19 -0.16 11.32
C LEU A 27 1.87 -0.52 10.65
N ILE A 28 1.59 -1.81 10.61
CA ILE A 28 0.25 -2.33 10.33
C ILE A 28 -0.20 -3.15 11.53
N PHE A 29 -1.38 -2.84 12.05
CA PHE A 29 -2.04 -3.68 13.05
C PHE A 29 -3.22 -4.42 12.41
N VAL A 30 -3.38 -5.69 12.78
CA VAL A 30 -4.47 -6.55 12.32
C VAL A 30 -5.23 -7.06 13.54
N TYR A 31 -6.56 -7.03 13.45
CA TYR A 31 -7.49 -7.44 14.49
C TYR A 31 -8.50 -8.43 13.93
N GLU A 32 -9.04 -9.30 14.79
CA GLU A 32 -10.26 -10.05 14.46
C GLU A 32 -11.46 -9.10 14.42
N ALA A 33 -12.26 -9.11 13.35
CA ALA A 33 -13.32 -8.11 13.15
C ALA A 33 -14.42 -8.16 14.22
N GLN A 34 -14.85 -9.35 14.63
CA GLN A 34 -15.94 -9.50 15.59
C GLN A 34 -15.55 -9.12 17.03
N SER A 35 -14.32 -9.45 17.43
CA SER A 35 -13.85 -9.30 18.81
C SER A 35 -12.97 -8.08 19.02
N LEU A 36 -12.48 -7.47 17.94
CA LEU A 36 -11.43 -6.44 17.90
C LEU A 36 -10.17 -6.83 18.69
N LYS A 37 -9.95 -8.13 18.89
CA LYS A 37 -8.74 -8.62 19.54
C LYS A 37 -7.55 -8.43 18.60
N PRO A 38 -6.43 -7.86 19.09
CA PRO A 38 -5.21 -7.75 18.31
C PRO A 38 -4.72 -9.14 17.89
N LYS A 39 -4.46 -9.32 16.60
CA LYS A 39 -3.95 -10.55 16.02
C LYS A 39 -2.48 -10.42 15.64
N TYR A 40 -2.12 -9.38 14.89
CA TYR A 40 -0.73 -9.14 14.46
C TYR A 40 -0.33 -7.68 14.54
N LYS A 41 0.97 -7.48 14.78
CA LYS A 41 1.71 -6.25 14.52
C LYS A 41 2.71 -6.57 13.40
N LEU A 42 2.49 -6.03 12.21
CA LEU A 42 3.34 -6.29 11.06
C LEU A 42 4.35 -5.15 10.91
N GLU A 43 5.62 -5.52 10.88
CA GLU A 43 6.76 -4.60 10.80
C GLU A 43 7.54 -4.87 9.51
N GLY A 44 8.05 -3.81 8.88
CA GLY A 44 8.91 -3.94 7.70
C GLY A 44 8.76 -2.84 6.65
N HIS A 45 7.68 -2.05 6.70
CA HIS A 45 7.60 -0.82 5.92
C HIS A 45 8.45 0.28 6.56
N THR A 46 9.09 1.11 5.72
CA THR A 46 9.94 2.23 6.16
C THR A 46 9.32 3.60 5.87
N GLY A 47 8.12 3.62 5.28
CA GLY A 47 7.31 4.80 4.97
C GLY A 47 5.84 4.58 5.35
N TRP A 48 5.06 5.65 5.35
CA TRP A 48 3.62 5.63 5.63
C TRP A 48 2.87 4.60 4.79
N ILE A 49 1.94 3.89 5.42
CA ILE A 49 1.08 2.92 4.76
C ILE A 49 0.00 3.68 3.98
N THR A 50 -0.08 3.47 2.67
CA THR A 50 -0.98 4.20 1.77
C THR A 50 -2.19 3.40 1.33
N GLY A 51 -2.17 2.09 1.50
CA GLY A 51 -3.27 1.21 1.14
C GLY A 51 -3.18 -0.13 1.85
N LEU A 52 -4.35 -0.69 2.16
CA LEU A 52 -4.50 -2.01 2.79
C LEU A 52 -5.64 -2.77 2.12
N PHE A 53 -5.46 -4.06 1.95
CA PHE A 53 -6.49 -4.97 1.45
C PHE A 53 -6.23 -6.40 1.93
N VAL A 54 -7.28 -7.22 2.03
CA VAL A 54 -7.15 -8.64 2.33
C VAL A 54 -7.87 -9.46 1.27
N GLN A 55 -7.24 -10.55 0.84
CA GLN A 55 -7.85 -11.58 0.01
C GLN A 55 -7.35 -12.96 0.46
N ASP A 56 -8.26 -13.89 0.73
CA ASP A 56 -7.94 -15.30 1.05
C ASP A 56 -6.87 -15.46 2.15
N SER A 57 -6.95 -14.65 3.22
CA SER A 57 -5.97 -14.56 4.32
C SER A 57 -4.60 -13.98 3.95
N ILE A 58 -4.46 -13.33 2.80
CA ILE A 58 -3.28 -12.55 2.43
C ILE A 58 -3.61 -11.07 2.57
N LEU A 59 -2.90 -10.38 3.46
CA LEU A 59 -2.94 -8.92 3.51
C LEU A 59 -1.97 -8.37 2.47
N ILE A 60 -2.41 -7.37 1.72
CA ILE A 60 -1.61 -6.60 0.77
C ILE A 60 -1.52 -5.18 1.33
N SER A 61 -0.31 -4.65 1.42
CA SER A 61 -0.06 -3.28 1.85
C SER A 61 0.78 -2.54 0.84
N SER A 62 0.45 -1.27 0.61
CA SER A 62 1.28 -0.33 -0.16
C SER A 62 1.82 0.76 0.73
N SER A 63 2.97 1.32 0.39
CA SER A 63 3.61 2.38 1.14
C SER A 63 4.42 3.31 0.24
N ALA A 64 4.68 4.53 0.72
CA ALA A 64 5.62 5.40 0.01
C ALA A 64 7.09 5.09 0.26
N ASP A 65 7.40 3.99 0.96
CA ASP A 65 8.72 3.37 0.87
C ASP A 65 8.97 2.64 -0.46
N GLN A 66 8.11 2.86 -1.46
CA GLN A 66 8.25 2.32 -2.81
C GLN A 66 7.99 0.81 -2.85
N CYS A 67 7.39 0.25 -1.80
CA CYS A 67 7.10 -1.17 -1.73
C CYS A 67 5.59 -1.46 -1.70
N ILE A 68 5.23 -2.56 -2.36
CA ILE A 68 4.01 -3.32 -2.09
C ILE A 68 4.43 -4.60 -1.37
N LYS A 69 3.86 -4.87 -0.19
CA LYS A 69 4.16 -6.07 0.61
C LYS A 69 2.93 -6.95 0.74
N THR A 70 3.16 -8.26 0.81
CA THR A 70 2.11 -9.26 1.05
C THR A 70 2.43 -10.04 2.31
N TRP A 71 1.42 -10.32 3.12
CA TRP A 71 1.57 -10.87 4.46
C TRP A 71 0.58 -12.01 4.66
N ASN A 72 1.02 -13.06 5.34
CA ASN A 72 0.19 -14.20 5.67
C ASN A 72 -0.57 -13.93 6.99
N LEU A 73 -1.90 -13.88 6.94
CA LEU A 73 -2.76 -13.66 8.13
C LEU A 73 -3.08 -14.94 8.93
N THR A 74 -2.47 -16.06 8.58
CA THR A 74 -2.46 -17.30 9.39
C THR A 74 -1.34 -17.31 10.41
N ASN A 75 -0.17 -16.71 10.10
CA ASN A 75 1.00 -16.73 10.98
C ASN A 75 1.69 -15.36 11.16
N GLY A 76 1.23 -14.31 10.47
CA GLY A 76 1.80 -12.96 10.54
C GLY A 76 3.09 -12.75 9.75
N SER A 77 3.54 -13.72 8.94
CA SER A 77 4.82 -13.61 8.23
C SER A 77 4.71 -12.75 6.97
N LEU A 78 5.78 -12.01 6.67
CA LEU A 78 5.97 -11.40 5.35
C LEU A 78 6.13 -12.50 4.30
N LEU A 79 5.37 -12.44 3.22
CA LEU A 79 5.42 -13.39 2.11
C LEU A 79 6.31 -12.87 0.98
N ARG A 80 6.04 -11.66 0.50
CA ARG A 80 6.77 -11.02 -0.61
C ARG A 80 6.83 -9.51 -0.44
N THR A 81 7.89 -8.94 -1.00
CA THR A 81 8.06 -7.50 -1.24
C THR A 81 8.23 -7.29 -2.73
N PHE A 82 7.47 -6.35 -3.29
CA PHE A 82 7.62 -5.85 -4.65
C PHE A 82 8.14 -4.42 -4.54
N GLU A 83 9.30 -4.16 -5.12
CA GLU A 83 9.95 -2.85 -5.10
C GLU A 83 9.67 -2.12 -6.41
N GLU A 84 9.28 -0.86 -6.30
CA GLU A 84 8.98 0.04 -7.40
C GLU A 84 9.94 1.22 -7.41
N ASP A 85 9.91 2.03 -8.46
CA ASP A 85 10.82 3.18 -8.62
C ASP A 85 10.32 4.48 -7.97
N ALA A 86 9.13 4.45 -7.36
CA ALA A 86 8.55 5.56 -6.63
C ALA A 86 7.58 5.13 -5.54
N GLY A 87 7.36 6.03 -4.58
CA GLY A 87 6.47 5.77 -3.46
C GLY A 87 5.04 5.58 -3.91
N ILE A 88 4.39 4.51 -3.46
CA ILE A 88 3.02 4.18 -3.83
C ILE A 88 2.05 5.10 -3.09
N THR A 89 1.20 5.82 -3.83
CA THR A 89 0.26 6.81 -3.27
C THR A 89 -1.14 6.26 -3.08
N VAL A 90 -1.52 5.26 -3.88
CA VAL A 90 -2.81 4.56 -3.80
C VAL A 90 -2.67 3.18 -4.42
N MET A 91 -3.48 2.24 -3.95
CA MET A 91 -3.53 0.88 -4.44
C MET A 91 -4.97 0.40 -4.52
N LEU A 92 -5.29 -0.31 -5.60
CA LEU A 92 -6.52 -1.07 -5.77
C LEU A 92 -6.13 -2.49 -6.21
N PRO A 93 -6.27 -3.49 -5.34
CA PRO A 93 -6.02 -4.86 -5.72
C PRO A 93 -7.18 -5.40 -6.57
N ALA A 94 -6.80 -6.21 -7.54
CA ALA A 94 -7.64 -7.14 -8.26
C ALA A 94 -7.06 -8.56 -8.04
N LYS A 95 -7.74 -9.57 -8.57
CA LYS A 95 -7.40 -10.99 -8.33
C LYS A 95 -5.90 -11.30 -8.45
N GLU A 96 -5.35 -11.32 -9.66
CA GLU A 96 -3.91 -11.55 -9.89
C GLU A 96 -3.11 -10.26 -10.10
N LEU A 97 -3.79 -9.12 -10.17
CA LEU A 97 -3.19 -7.83 -10.50
C LEU A 97 -3.37 -6.85 -9.36
N ILE A 98 -2.42 -5.96 -9.17
CA ILE A 98 -2.55 -4.81 -8.27
C ILE A 98 -2.43 -3.57 -9.13
N LEU A 99 -3.50 -2.78 -9.21
CA LEU A 99 -3.45 -1.46 -9.80
C LEU A 99 -2.92 -0.48 -8.75
N PHE A 100 -1.93 0.32 -9.09
CA PHE A 100 -1.40 1.31 -8.17
C PHE A 100 -0.98 2.60 -8.88
N GLY A 101 -1.04 3.68 -8.12
CA GLY A 101 -0.48 4.97 -8.50
C GLY A 101 0.74 5.29 -7.66
N ASP A 102 1.70 6.00 -8.22
CA ASP A 102 2.92 6.40 -7.54
C ASP A 102 3.17 7.92 -7.53
N ALA A 103 4.17 8.34 -6.76
CA ALA A 103 4.58 9.73 -6.63
C ALA A 103 5.14 10.35 -7.92
N GLN A 104 5.42 9.55 -8.95
CA GLN A 104 5.84 9.98 -10.29
C GLN A 104 4.67 10.13 -11.27
N SER A 105 3.43 10.10 -10.78
CA SER A 105 2.22 10.24 -11.61
C SER A 105 2.08 9.11 -12.64
N LYS A 106 2.56 7.91 -12.32
CA LYS A 106 2.34 6.71 -13.16
C LYS A 106 1.20 5.88 -12.59
N LEU A 107 0.36 5.36 -13.48
CA LEU A 107 -0.58 4.28 -13.18
C LEU A 107 0.02 2.97 -13.68
N SER A 108 0.10 1.97 -12.81
CA SER A 108 0.77 0.70 -13.12
C SER A 108 -0.05 -0.49 -12.64
N PHE A 109 0.10 -1.61 -13.32
CA PHE A 109 -0.37 -2.92 -12.87
C PHE A 109 0.82 -3.77 -12.45
N LEU A 110 0.79 -4.30 -11.23
CA LEU A 110 1.71 -5.32 -10.76
C LEU A 110 1.04 -6.69 -10.84
N ASN A 111 1.65 -7.64 -11.53
CA ASN A 111 1.23 -9.04 -11.51
C ASN A 111 1.73 -9.72 -10.23
N ARG A 112 0.82 -10.19 -9.38
CA ARG A 112 1.14 -10.80 -8.10
C ARG A 112 1.84 -12.14 -8.26
N SER A 113 1.56 -12.91 -9.31
CA SER A 113 2.17 -14.22 -9.50
C SER A 113 3.61 -14.06 -9.99
N THR A 114 3.83 -13.23 -11.03
CA THR A 114 5.15 -13.07 -11.67
C THR A 114 6.03 -12.01 -11.00
N GLY A 115 5.44 -11.02 -10.34
CA GLY A 115 6.13 -9.85 -9.81
C GLY A 115 6.46 -8.79 -10.86
N GLU A 116 5.97 -8.95 -12.09
CA GLU A 116 6.21 -7.99 -13.17
C GLU A 116 5.25 -6.81 -13.07
N THR A 117 5.80 -5.61 -13.25
CA THR A 117 5.05 -4.35 -13.29
C THR A 117 4.94 -3.84 -14.73
N LEU A 118 3.72 -3.52 -15.15
CA LEU A 118 3.40 -2.89 -16.43
C LEU A 118 2.85 -1.48 -16.19
N HIS A 119 3.53 -0.48 -16.72
CA HIS A 119 3.05 0.91 -16.68
C HIS A 119 1.97 1.13 -17.75
N LEU A 120 0.80 1.60 -17.34
CA LEU A 120 -0.33 1.86 -18.24
C LEU A 120 -0.28 3.27 -18.81
N LEU A 121 -0.16 4.27 -17.93
CA LEU A 121 -0.28 5.68 -18.31
C LEU A 121 0.72 6.53 -17.51
N PRO A 122 1.67 7.23 -18.16
CA PRO A 122 2.46 8.26 -17.52
C PRO A 122 1.66 9.57 -17.40
N ASN A 123 2.06 10.44 -16.47
CA ASN A 123 1.53 11.78 -16.27
C ASN A 123 0.06 11.87 -15.83
N ILE A 124 -0.44 10.89 -15.07
CA ILE A 124 -1.76 10.96 -14.45
C ILE A 124 -1.60 11.30 -12.97
N LEU A 125 -2.28 12.37 -12.54
CA LEU A 125 -2.38 12.70 -11.13
C LEU A 125 -3.23 11.66 -10.42
N ILE A 126 -2.57 10.79 -9.64
CA ILE A 126 -3.19 9.68 -8.93
C ILE A 126 -2.78 9.75 -7.46
N GLY A 127 -3.77 9.91 -6.57
CA GLY A 127 -3.55 9.89 -5.12
C GLY A 127 -4.43 10.87 -4.36
N THR A 128 -4.47 10.69 -3.04
CA THR A 128 -5.18 11.55 -2.09
C THR A 128 -4.31 12.76 -1.73
N GLY A 129 -4.29 13.77 -2.60
CA GLY A 129 -3.98 15.16 -2.25
C GLY A 129 -2.66 15.43 -1.51
N ARG A 130 -1.60 15.66 -2.30
CA ARG A 130 -0.53 16.69 -2.16
C ARG A 130 0.81 16.11 -2.59
N TYR A 131 1.17 16.31 -3.85
CA TYR A 131 2.57 16.56 -4.19
C TYR A 131 2.66 17.71 -5.20
N SER A 132 3.59 18.61 -4.90
CA SER A 132 3.96 19.79 -5.67
C SER A 132 4.17 19.43 -7.14
N ARG A 133 3.69 20.31 -8.05
CA ARG A 133 4.07 20.30 -9.46
C ARG A 133 5.56 19.97 -9.57
N SER A 134 5.88 18.84 -10.21
CA SER A 134 7.22 18.63 -10.74
C SER A 134 7.48 19.78 -11.71
N SER A 135 8.38 20.69 -11.36
CA SER A 135 8.76 21.83 -12.20
C SER A 135 9.63 21.42 -13.41
N LYS A 136 9.69 20.13 -13.77
CA LYS A 136 10.62 19.61 -14.77
C LYS A 136 10.07 19.45 -16.19
N TYR A 137 8.84 19.85 -16.44
CA TYR A 137 8.33 19.95 -17.81
C TYR A 137 7.85 21.37 -18.06
N HIS A 138 8.81 22.30 -18.19
CA HIS A 138 8.57 23.45 -19.06
C HIS A 138 8.64 22.90 -20.48
N ASP A 139 7.49 22.92 -21.16
CA ASP A 139 7.42 22.93 -22.60
C ASP A 139 8.48 23.89 -23.15
N LYS A 140 9.39 23.34 -23.95
CA LYS A 140 10.08 24.12 -24.97
C LYS A 140 9.33 23.88 -26.28
N GLY A 141 8.46 24.81 -26.62
CA GLY A 141 7.76 24.96 -27.89
C GLY A 141 6.62 25.95 -27.68
N GLU A 142 6.49 27.06 -28.40
CA GLU A 142 7.18 27.66 -29.55
C GLU A 142 7.35 29.18 -29.30
#